data_AF-A0A3C0HR52-F1
#
_entry.id   AF-A0A3C0HR52-F1
#
_cell.length_a   1.000
_cell.length_b   1.000
_cell.length_c   1.000
_cell.angle_alpha   90.00
_cell.angle_beta   90.00
_cell.angle_gamma   90.00
#
_symmetry.space_group_name_H-M   'P 1'
#
loop_
_entity.id
_entity.type
_entity.pdbx_description
1 polymer ?
#
loop_
_entity_poly.entity_id
_entity_poly.type
_entity_poly.pdbx_seq_one_letter_code
_entity_poly.pdbx_strand_id
1 'polypeptide(L)'
;MLARAELVAEASDGRLTLPVLRSDPPILLRPTGDTVHLVGGSAGPLGGDRLRLDVTVRRNACLRLRSAAASVVLPGPTASSLRLAITIEPGGHLDWRPEPAV
;
A
#
# COMPACT_ATOMS: atom_id res chain seq x y z
N MET A 1 -13.44 -11.12 3.63
CA MET A 1 -13.70 -9.79 3.03
C MET A 1 -12.86 -9.57 1.77
N LEU A 2 -13.28 -8.68 0.87
CA LEU A 2 -12.43 -8.13 -0.19
C LEU A 2 -12.14 -6.66 0.13
N ALA A 3 -10.87 -6.27 0.10
CA ALA A 3 -10.47 -4.87 0.30
C ALA A 3 -9.33 -4.52 -0.64
N ARG A 4 -9.36 -3.30 -1.17
CA ARG A 4 -8.38 -2.82 -2.14
C ARG A 4 -7.78 -1.49 -1.71
N ALA A 5 -6.49 -1.35 -1.94
CA ALA A 5 -5.79 -0.09 -1.95
C ALA A 5 -5.07 0.09 -3.28
N GLU A 6 -5.04 1.33 -3.76
CA GLU A 6 -4.41 1.68 -5.03
C GLU A 6 -3.76 3.04 -4.90
N LEU A 7 -2.51 3.14 -5.36
CA LEU A 7 -1.84 4.41 -5.52
C LEU A 7 -1.06 4.48 -6.83
N VAL A 8 -1.00 5.70 -7.37
CA VAL A 8 -0.14 6.06 -8.49
C VAL A 8 0.71 7.25 -8.06
N ALA A 9 2.03 7.13 -8.17
CA ALA A 9 3.00 8.18 -7.89
C ALA A 9 3.48 8.81 -9.20
N GLU A 10 3.42 10.14 -9.28
CA GLU A 10 3.90 10.92 -10.42
C GLU A 10 4.87 12.00 -9.97
N ALA A 11 5.92 12.23 -10.76
CA ALA A 11 6.75 13.43 -10.65
C ALA A 11 6.09 14.56 -11.46
N SER A 12 5.74 15.66 -10.78
CA SER A 12 5.22 16.88 -11.39
C SER A 12 5.96 18.08 -10.79
N ASP A 13 6.60 18.89 -11.64
CA ASP A 13 7.37 20.08 -11.24
C ASP A 13 8.37 19.82 -10.09
N GLY A 14 9.06 18.68 -10.16
CA GLY A 14 10.04 18.26 -9.14
C GLY A 14 9.42 17.79 -7.82
N ARG A 15 8.10 17.60 -7.75
CA ARG A 15 7.37 17.13 -6.56
C ARG A 15 6.66 15.80 -6.83
N LEU A 16 6.46 15.03 -5.76
CA LEU A 16 5.59 13.87 -5.79
C LEU A 16 4.12 14.31 -5.78
N THR A 17 3.35 13.78 -6.71
CA THR A 17 1.88 13.89 -6.72
C THR A 17 1.27 12.50 -6.74
N LEU A 18 0.06 12.39 -6.18
CA LEU A 18 -0.67 11.12 -6.02
C LEU A 18 -2.04 11.24 -6.72
N PRO A 19 -2.09 11.25 -8.06
CA PRO A 19 -3.35 11.33 -8.86
C PRO A 19 -4.37 10.23 -8.50
N VAL A 20 -3.90 9.09 -8.02
CA VAL A 20 -4.71 7.98 -7.53
C VAL A 20 -4.22 7.65 -6.15
N LEU A 21 -5.13 7.71 -5.19
CA LEU A 21 -4.92 7.32 -3.81
C LEU A 21 -6.26 6.87 -3.25
N ARG A 22 -6.47 5.56 -3.19
CA ARG A 22 -7.72 4.93 -2.75
C ARG A 22 -7.41 3.77 -1.83
N SER A 23 -8.28 3.53 -0.86
CA SER A 23 -8.09 2.45 0.10
C SER A 23 -9.37 2.07 0.83
N ASP A 24 -9.58 0.77 0.99
CA ASP A 24 -10.60 0.17 1.86
C ASP A 24 -9.97 -0.37 3.16
N PRO A 25 -10.66 -0.31 4.32
CA PRO A 25 -10.23 -1.04 5.50
C PRO A 25 -10.06 -2.55 5.22
N PRO A 26 -9.08 -3.24 5.85
CA PRO A 26 -8.18 -2.74 6.89
C PRO A 26 -6.92 -2.02 6.35
N ILE A 27 -6.72 -1.88 5.03
CA ILE A 27 -5.47 -1.36 4.45
C ILE A 27 -5.61 0.08 3.96
N LEU A 28 -5.33 1.07 4.82
CA LEU A 28 -5.48 2.48 4.48
C LEU A 28 -4.17 3.12 4.00
N LEU A 29 -4.24 4.03 3.02
CA LEU A 29 -3.09 4.78 2.53
C LEU A 29 -3.16 6.24 3.03
N ARG A 30 -2.07 6.71 3.65
CA ARG A 30 -1.98 8.05 4.26
C ARG A 30 -0.72 8.78 3.78
N PRO A 31 -0.85 9.86 3.00
CA PRO A 31 0.28 10.70 2.61
C PRO A 31 0.79 11.53 3.79
N THR A 32 2.10 11.63 3.93
CA THR A 32 2.82 12.43 4.92
C THR A 32 4.07 13.03 4.28
N GLY A 33 3.95 14.24 3.73
CA GLY A 33 5.02 14.85 2.96
C GLY A 33 5.33 14.06 1.68
N ASP A 34 6.58 13.59 1.53
CA ASP A 34 7.06 12.81 0.38
C ASP A 34 6.88 11.29 0.55
N THR A 35 6.21 10.87 1.63
CA THR A 35 6.05 9.47 2.01
C THR A 35 4.56 9.10 2.07
N VAL A 36 4.23 7.87 1.69
CA VAL A 36 2.91 7.27 1.92
C VAL A 36 3.05 6.18 2.99
N HIS A 37 2.19 6.22 3.99
CA HIS A 37 2.10 5.18 5.01
C HIS A 37 0.88 4.28 4.76
N LEU A 38 1.12 2.97 4.75
CA LEU A 38 0.12 1.94 4.90
C LEU A 38 -0.25 1.82 6.39
N VAL A 39 -1.51 2.03 6.72
CA VAL A 39 -2.01 2.07 8.10
C VAL A 39 -3.14 1.05 8.26
N GLY A 40 -3.15 0.35 9.38
CA GLY A 40 -4.28 -0.50 9.77
C GLY A 40 -5.51 0.36 10.09
N GLY A 41 -6.54 0.30 9.25
CA GLY A 41 -7.81 1.02 9.46
C GLY A 41 -8.82 0.27 10.34
N SER A 42 -8.65 -1.03 10.46
CA SER A 42 -9.46 -1.93 11.28
C SER A 42 -8.65 -3.19 11.61
N ALA A 43 -9.18 -4.03 12.50
CA ALA A 43 -8.59 -5.34 12.74
C ALA A 43 -8.57 -6.19 11.46
N GLY A 44 -7.47 -6.90 11.20
CA GLY A 44 -7.35 -7.83 10.08
C GLY A 44 -5.94 -7.87 9.46
N PRO A 45 -5.70 -8.86 8.58
CA PRO A 45 -6.70 -9.73 7.95
C PRO A 45 -7.23 -10.84 8.88
N LEU A 46 -8.54 -11.12 8.80
CA LEU A 46 -9.19 -12.30 9.37
C LEU A 46 -9.17 -13.47 8.37
N GLY A 47 -9.26 -14.71 8.86
CA GLY A 47 -9.27 -15.89 7.99
C GLY A 47 -10.27 -15.79 6.84
N GLY A 48 -9.79 -15.99 5.61
CA GLY A 48 -10.56 -15.84 4.37
C GLY A 48 -10.54 -14.44 3.75
N ASP A 49 -9.91 -13.44 4.37
CA ASP A 49 -9.74 -12.12 3.77
C ASP A 49 -8.82 -12.16 2.54
N ARG A 50 -9.17 -11.36 1.53
CA ARG A 50 -8.36 -11.16 0.33
C ARG A 50 -8.13 -9.67 0.14
N LEU A 51 -6.92 -9.25 0.47
CA LEU A 51 -6.48 -7.87 0.39
C LEU A 51 -5.66 -7.68 -0.90
N ARG A 52 -5.80 -6.51 -1.52
CA ARG A 52 -5.01 -6.15 -2.70
C ARG A 52 -4.44 -4.75 -2.57
N LEU A 53 -3.15 -4.60 -2.82
CA LEU A 53 -2.49 -3.31 -2.93
C LEU A 53 -1.84 -3.18 -4.31
N ASP A 54 -2.32 -2.23 -5.10
CA ASP A 54 -1.78 -1.87 -6.41
C ASP A 54 -0.94 -0.58 -6.28
N VAL A 55 0.32 -0.64 -6.70
CA VAL A 55 1.28 0.48 -6.62
C VAL A 55 1.85 0.73 -8.00
N THR A 56 1.65 1.93 -8.53
CA THR A 56 2.31 2.36 -9.76
C THR A 56 3.23 3.53 -9.47
N VAL A 57 4.50 3.42 -9.84
CA VAL A 57 5.47 4.52 -9.83
C VAL A 57 5.73 4.91 -11.27
N ARG A 58 5.23 6.08 -11.68
CA ARG A 58 5.41 6.58 -13.05
C ARG A 58 6.85 7.00 -13.31
N ARG A 59 7.15 7.25 -14.58
CA ARG A 59 8.48 7.65 -15.06
C ARG A 59 9.06 8.78 -14.19
N ASN A 60 10.30 8.58 -13.76
CA ASN A 60 11.06 9.52 -12.92
C ASN A 60 10.43 9.88 -11.56
N ALA A 61 9.35 9.21 -11.13
CA ALA A 61 8.75 9.44 -9.82
C ALA A 61 9.52 8.68 -8.73
N CYS A 62 9.65 9.30 -7.55
CA CYS A 62 10.22 8.67 -6.37
C CYS A 62 9.14 8.52 -5.30
N LEU A 63 8.83 7.28 -4.92
CA LEU A 63 7.85 6.97 -3.89
C LEU A 63 8.54 6.31 -2.69
N ARG A 64 8.37 6.90 -1.51
CA ARG A 64 8.61 6.21 -0.24
C ARG A 64 7.30 5.64 0.27
N LEU A 65 7.26 4.34 0.45
CA LEU A 65 6.12 3.62 0.98
C LEU A 65 6.54 2.88 2.26
N ARG A 66 5.85 3.18 3.36
CA ARG A 66 6.11 2.67 4.72
C ARG A 66 4.84 2.04 5.26
N SER A 67 4.91 1.34 6.40
CA SER A 67 3.72 1.06 7.21
C SER A 67 3.87 1.61 8.62
N ALA A 68 2.74 2.02 9.21
CA ALA A 68 2.72 2.61 10.56
C ALA A 68 2.53 1.58 11.69
N ALA A 69 2.29 0.30 11.35
CA ALA A 69 2.18 -0.80 12.29
C ALA A 69 2.33 -2.14 11.57
N ALA A 70 2.66 -3.19 12.34
CA ALA A 70 2.59 -4.58 11.88
C ALA A 70 1.15 -4.96 11.47
N SER A 71 1.02 -5.81 10.46
CA SER A 71 -0.27 -6.41 10.11
C SER A 71 -0.50 -7.63 11.00
N VAL A 72 -1.57 -7.64 11.80
CA VAL A 72 -1.91 -8.77 12.66
C VAL A 72 -2.79 -9.74 11.88
N VAL A 73 -2.28 -10.94 11.61
CA VAL A 73 -3.03 -11.98 10.90
C VAL A 73 -3.88 -12.72 11.92
N LEU A 74 -5.18 -12.43 11.91
CA LEU A 74 -6.13 -13.00 12.86
C LEU A 74 -6.57 -14.42 12.41
N PRO A 75 -6.79 -15.32 13.39
CA PRO A 75 -7.14 -16.71 13.09
C PRO A 75 -8.49 -16.82 12.38
N GLY A 76 -8.64 -17.89 11.61
CA GLY A 76 -9.92 -18.27 11.01
C GLY A 76 -9.83 -19.58 10.23
N PRO A 77 -10.96 -20.11 9.78
CA PRO A 77 -11.05 -21.45 9.20
C PRO A 77 -10.42 -21.57 7.80
N THR A 78 -10.07 -20.45 7.17
CA THR A 78 -9.47 -20.40 5.83
C THR A 78 -8.31 -19.40 5.80
N ALA A 79 -7.33 -19.64 4.93
CA ALA A 79 -6.20 -18.74 4.78
C ALA A 79 -6.66 -17.37 4.24
N SER A 80 -6.13 -16.30 4.83
CA SER A 80 -6.20 -14.96 4.26
C SER A 80 -5.02 -14.71 3.33
N SER A 81 -5.11 -13.66 2.50
CA SER A 81 -4.06 -13.31 1.56
C SER A 81 -3.96 -11.80 1.34
N LEU A 82 -2.74 -11.31 1.16
CA LEU A 82 -2.44 -9.98 0.64
C LEU A 82 -1.73 -10.15 -0.69
N ARG A 83 -2.28 -9.58 -1.76
CA ARG A 83 -1.63 -9.50 -3.07
C ARG A 83 -1.08 -8.11 -3.29
N LEU A 84 0.21 -8.02 -3.55
CA LEU A 84 0.89 -6.79 -3.91
C LEU A 84 1.20 -6.81 -5.42
N ALA A 85 0.74 -5.79 -6.15
CA ALA A 85 1.07 -5.60 -7.56
C ALA A 85 1.79 -4.27 -7.71
N ILE A 86 3.04 -4.32 -8.17
CA ILE A 86 3.90 -3.15 -8.28
C ILE A 86 4.33 -2.98 -9.73
N THR A 87 4.07 -1.79 -10.28
CA THR A 87 4.54 -1.36 -11.59
C THR A 87 5.48 -0.18 -11.39
N ILE A 88 6.70 -0.28 -11.93
CA ILE A 88 7.68 0.81 -11.91
C ILE A 88 8.06 1.12 -13.35
N GLU A 89 7.73 2.33 -13.79
CA GLU A 89 8.10 2.84 -15.11
C GLU A 89 9.59 3.26 -15.15
N PRO A 90 10.20 3.43 -16.34
CA PRO A 90 11.62 3.76 -16.45
C PRO A 90 12.02 5.00 -15.62
N GLY A 91 13.11 4.90 -14.87
CA GLY A 91 13.58 5.96 -13.98
C GLY A 91 12.75 6.15 -12.71
N GLY A 92 11.64 5.42 -12.54
CA GLY A 92 10.88 5.40 -11.30
C GLY A 92 11.63 4.68 -10.17
N HIS A 93 11.42 5.13 -8.94
CA HIS A 93 12.03 4.58 -7.75
C HIS A 93 10.99 4.29 -6.66
N LEU A 94 10.98 3.07 -6.14
CA LEU A 94 10.17 2.66 -5.00
C LEU A 94 11.09 2.28 -3.84
N ASP A 95 11.01 3.02 -2.74
CA ASP A 95 11.56 2.62 -1.45
C ASP A 95 10.42 2.07 -0.59
N TRP A 96 10.32 0.74 -0.50
CA TRP A 96 9.30 0.02 0.26
C TRP A 96 9.89 -0.62 1.52
N ARG A 97 9.34 -0.25 2.68
CA ARG A 97 9.75 -0.78 3.99
C ARG A 97 8.50 -1.08 4.84
N PRO A 98 7.90 -2.26 4.67
CA PRO A 98 6.76 -2.68 5.48
C PRO A 98 7.24 -3.20 6.84
N GLU A 99 6.36 -3.08 7.83
CA GLU A 99 6.39 -3.79 9.09
C GLU A 99 5.99 -5.26 8.85
N PRO A 100 6.41 -6.18 9.72
CA PRO A 100 6.09 -7.59 9.56
C PRO A 100 4.58 -7.87 9.64
N ALA A 101 4.20 -9.01 9.05
CA ALA A 101 2.96 -9.68 9.44
C ALA A 101 3.24 -10.54 10.68
N VAL A 102 2.38 -10.45 11.70
CA VAL A 102 2.52 -11.16 12.98
C VAL A 102 1.27 -11.97 13.30
#